data_AF-A0A660YQP4-F1
#
_entry.id   AF-A0A660YQP4-F1
#
_cell.length_a   1.000
_cell.length_b   1.000
_cell.length_c   1.000
_cell.angle_alpha   90.00
_cell.angle_beta   90.00
_cell.angle_gamma   90.00
#
_symmetry.space_group_name_H-M   'P 1'
#
loop_
_entity.id
_entity.type
_entity.pdbx_description
1 polymer ?
#
loop_
_entity_poly.entity_id
_entity_poly.type
_entity_poly.pdbx_seq_one_letter_code
_entity_poly.pdbx_strand_id
1 'polypeptide(L)' 'LGKKPGEYEILKKGDVLNWGFTTHDISPSRFIEYLEESTKADILVLGIQPGNLRFGEGLSEPVKQTITQIKSWLIECLS' A
#
# COMPACT_ATOMS: atom_id res chain seq x y z
N LEU A 1 -6.12 -7.62 0.87
CA LEU A 1 -7.32 -7.08 0.18
C LEU A 1 -8.39 -8.15 -0.05
N GLY A 2 -8.06 -9.46 -0.03
CA GLY A 2 -9.02 -10.51 -0.42
C GLY A 2 -9.34 -10.47 -1.91
N LYS A 3 -8.44 -9.86 -2.69
CA LYS A 3 -8.56 -9.55 -4.11
C LYS A 3 -7.66 -10.44 -4.95
N LYS A 4 -7.70 -10.31 -6.27
CA LYS A 4 -6.76 -10.99 -7.16
C LYS A 4 -5.37 -10.34 -7.08
N PRO A 5 -4.28 -11.10 -7.29
CA PRO A 5 -2.93 -10.54 -7.37
C PRO A 5 -2.84 -9.37 -8.34
N GLY A 6 -2.20 -8.29 -7.93
CA GLY A 6 -2.07 -7.06 -8.73
C GLY A 6 -3.28 -6.11 -8.64
N GLU A 7 -4.42 -6.52 -8.11
CA GLU A 7 -5.50 -5.55 -7.82
C GLU A 7 -5.08 -4.60 -6.68
N TYR A 8 -5.49 -3.35 -6.78
CA TYR A 8 -5.12 -2.31 -5.82
C TYR A 8 -6.33 -1.53 -5.29
N GLU A 9 -6.14 -0.84 -4.19
CA GLU A 9 -7.15 0.01 -3.56
C GLU A 9 -6.50 1.11 -2.72
N ILE A 10 -7.15 2.27 -2.67
CA ILE A 10 -6.81 3.32 -1.71
C ILE A 10 -7.40 2.92 -0.36
N LEU A 11 -6.53 2.68 0.61
CA LEU A 11 -6.90 2.36 1.98
C LEU A 11 -7.13 3.65 2.75
N LYS A 12 -8.25 3.75 3.47
CA LYS A 12 -8.47 4.85 4.42
C LYS A 12 -7.79 4.51 5.74
N LYS A 13 -7.54 5.53 6.57
CA LYS A 13 -7.00 5.39 7.93
C LYS A 13 -7.71 4.31 8.75
N GLY A 14 -9.05 4.25 8.67
CA GLY A 14 -9.88 3.23 9.32
C GLY A 14 -9.68 1.80 8.81
N ASP A 15 -9.30 1.63 7.55
CA ASP A 15 -9.10 0.32 6.92
C ASP A 15 -7.74 -0.28 7.30
N VAL A 16 -6.71 0.56 7.41
CA VAL A 16 -5.35 0.15 7.81
C VAL A 16 -5.31 -0.33 9.27
N LEU A 17 -6.16 0.23 10.14
CA LEU A 17 -6.30 -0.19 11.55
C LEU A 17 -6.73 -1.65 11.71
N ASN A 18 -7.53 -2.18 10.78
CA ASN A 18 -8.07 -3.55 10.86
C ASN A 18 -7.12 -4.61 10.29
N TRP A 19 -5.98 -4.21 9.73
CA TRP A 19 -5.20 -5.09 8.86
C TRP A 19 -4.03 -5.81 9.52
N GLY A 20 -3.84 -5.65 10.84
CA GLY A 20 -3.03 -6.57 11.65
C GLY A 20 -1.64 -6.88 11.09
N PHE A 21 -1.01 -5.91 10.42
CA PHE A 21 0.36 -6.08 9.92
C PHE A 21 1.31 -6.05 11.12
N THR A 22 1.68 -7.26 11.54
CA THR A 22 2.75 -7.68 12.45
C THR A 22 2.62 -7.26 13.92
N THR A 23 2.74 -8.25 14.81
CA THR A 23 2.68 -8.12 16.28
C THR A 23 4.02 -7.74 16.92
N HIS A 24 5.01 -7.28 16.15
CA HIS A 24 6.35 -6.97 16.65
C HIS A 24 6.92 -5.60 16.26
N ASP A 25 6.18 -4.77 15.50
CA ASP A 25 6.60 -3.42 15.08
C ASP A 25 5.50 -2.38 15.31
N ILE A 26 5.84 -1.09 15.21
CA ILE A 26 4.87 0.02 15.19
C ILE A 26 3.81 -0.29 14.13
N SER A 27 2.56 -0.45 14.54
CA SER A 27 1.45 -0.73 13.62
C SER A 27 1.40 0.36 12.53
N PRO A 28 1.26 0.03 11.24
CA PRO A 28 1.22 1.01 10.15
C PRO A 28 0.25 2.18 10.36
N SER A 29 -0.85 1.94 11.08
CA SER A 29 -1.81 2.97 11.50
C SER A 29 -1.17 4.08 12.36
N ARG A 30 -0.32 3.72 13.33
CA ARG A 30 0.40 4.68 14.18
C ARG A 30 1.42 5.49 13.39
N PHE A 31 2.05 4.88 12.39
CA PHE A 31 2.96 5.59 11.51
C PHE A 31 2.22 6.61 10.63
N ILE A 32 1.05 6.24 10.09
CA ILE A 32 0.19 7.16 9.34
C ILE A 32 -0.28 8.32 10.23
N GLU A 33 -0.76 8.03 11.45
CA GLU A 33 -1.16 9.06 12.44
C GLU A 33 -0.02 10.05 12.70
N TYR A 34 1.19 9.55 12.93
CA TYR A 34 2.36 10.40 13.14
C TYR A 34 2.68 11.29 11.93
N LEU A 35 2.59 10.76 10.71
CA LEU A 35 2.83 11.54 9.49
C LEU A 35 1.79 12.64 9.31
N GLU A 36 0.50 12.34 9.50
CA GLU A 36 -0.58 13.33 9.44
C GLU A 36 -0.35 14.44 10.47
N GLU A 37 -0.03 14.08 11.71
CA GLU A 37 0.18 15.04 12.80
C GLU A 37 1.41 15.93 12.58
N SER A 38 2.51 15.35 12.08
CA SER A 38 3.78 16.06 11.89
C SER A 38 3.83 16.91 10.64
N THR A 39 3.18 16.48 9.56
CA THR A 39 3.21 17.17 8.26
C THR A 39 2.00 18.06 8.01
N LYS A 40 0.89 17.84 8.73
CA LYS A 40 -0.43 18.43 8.45
C LYS A 40 -0.94 18.13 7.03
N ALA A 41 -0.39 17.13 6.36
CA ALA A 41 -0.80 16.71 5.04
C ALA A 41 -1.81 15.56 5.11
N ASP A 42 -2.66 15.47 4.10
CA ASP A 42 -3.52 14.31 3.87
C ASP A 42 -2.66 13.11 3.45
N ILE A 43 -2.78 12.00 4.17
CA ILE A 43 -2.04 10.78 3.87
C ILE A 43 -2.96 9.77 3.18
N LEU A 44 -2.60 9.37 1.96
CA LEU A 44 -3.26 8.30 1.22
C LEU A 44 -2.34 7.08 1.16
N VAL A 45 -2.92 5.90 1.39
CA VAL A 45 -2.20 4.63 1.31
C VAL A 45 -2.74 3.82 0.13
N LEU A 46 -1.88 3.49 -0.81
CA LEU A 46 -2.24 2.64 -1.95
C LEU A 46 -1.77 1.20 -1.68
N GLY A 47 -2.70 0.30 -1.41
CA GLY A 47 -2.42 -1.12 -1.21
C GLY A 47 -2.50 -1.89 -2.53
N ILE A 48 -1.53 -2.77 -2.80
CA ILE A 48 -1.55 -3.70 -3.94
C ILE A 48 -1.59 -5.13 -3.39
N GLN A 49 -2.51 -5.96 -3.90
CA GLN A 49 -2.65 -7.34 -3.47
C GLN A 49 -1.46 -8.17 -3.97
N PRO A 50 -0.68 -8.80 -3.07
CA PRO A 50 0.43 -9.66 -3.48
C PRO A 50 -0.08 -10.94 -4.15
N GLY A 51 0.71 -11.47 -5.08
CA GLY A 51 0.50 -12.80 -5.66
C GLY A 51 1.15 -13.93 -4.88
N ASN A 52 2.21 -13.64 -4.12
CA ASN A 52 2.95 -14.61 -3.34
C ASN A 52 3.69 -13.90 -2.18
N LEU A 53 3.92 -14.62 -1.08
CA LEU A 53 4.60 -14.12 0.13
C LEU A 53 5.82 -14.97 0.52
N ARG A 54 6.29 -15.86 -0.36
CA ARG A 54 7.45 -16.72 -0.06
C ARG A 54 8.71 -15.87 0.06
N PHE A 55 9.44 -16.08 1.15
CA PHE A 55 10.69 -15.41 1.38
C PHE A 55 11.71 -15.72 0.27
N GLY A 56 12.42 -14.69 -0.18
CA GLY A 56 13.40 -14.80 -1.27
C GLY A 56 12.81 -14.76 -2.68
N GLU A 57 11.49 -14.81 -2.83
CA GLU A 57 10.84 -14.56 -4.12
C GLU A 57 10.60 -13.06 -4.33
N GLY A 58 10.81 -12.60 -5.57
CA GLY A 58 10.54 -11.21 -5.96
C GLY A 58 9.05 -10.92 -6.15
N LEU A 59 8.75 -9.74 -6.69
CA LEU A 59 7.38 -9.37 -7.04
C LEU A 59 6.79 -10.34 -8.08
N SER A 60 5.57 -10.79 -7.86
CA SER A 60 4.82 -11.56 -8.86
C SER A 60 4.52 -10.69 -10.09
N GLU A 61 4.43 -11.31 -11.27
CA GLU A 61 4.21 -10.59 -12.53
C GLU A 61 2.97 -9.66 -12.52
N PRO A 62 1.80 -10.06 -11.98
CA PRO A 62 0.65 -9.15 -11.87
C PRO A 62 0.94 -7.89 -11.06
N VAL A 63 1.75 -8.00 -10.00
CA VAL A 63 2.11 -6.86 -9.14
C VAL A 63 3.08 -5.92 -9.87
N LYS A 64 4.04 -6.46 -10.63
CA LYS A 64 4.96 -5.63 -11.43
C LYS A 64 4.20 -4.80 -12.46
N GLN A 65 3.25 -5.42 -13.16
CA GLN A 65 2.42 -4.76 -14.17
C GLN A 65 1.63 -3.61 -13.55
N THR A 66 1.00 -3.86 -12.40
CA THR A 66 0.26 -2.83 -11.65
C THR A 66 1.16 -1.68 -11.22
N ILE A 67 2.38 -1.95 -10.72
CA ILE A 67 3.32 -0.90 -10.32
C ILE A 67 3.71 -0.03 -11.52
N THR A 68 4.01 -0.65 -12.67
CA THR A 68 4.31 0.10 -13.90
C THR A 68 3.14 0.97 -14.33
N GLN A 69 1.91 0.46 -14.26
CA GLN A 69 0.71 1.21 -14.60
C GLN A 69 0.50 2.41 -13.67
N ILE A 70 0.58 2.19 -12.35
CA ILE A 70 0.43 3.26 -11.34
C ILE A 70 1.51 4.31 -11.53
N LYS A 71 2.76 3.91 -11.78
CA LYS A 71 3.87 4.83 -12.01
C LYS A 71 3.58 5.77 -13.19
N SER A 72 3.16 5.21 -14.32
CA SER A 72 2.83 6.01 -15.51
C SER A 72 1.69 6.99 -15.19
N TRP A 73 0.64 6.51 -14.53
CA TRP A 73 -0.49 7.35 -14.13
C TRP A 73 -0.09 8.49 -13.18
N LEU A 74 0.74 8.22 -12.18
CA LEU A 74 1.24 9.26 -11.26
C LEU A 74 2.07 10.31 -11.98
N ILE A 75 2.91 9.92 -12.94
CA ILE A 75 3.69 10.86 -13.75
C ILE A 75 2.74 11.75 -14.57
N GLU A 76 1.73 11.17 -15.21
CA GLU A 76 0.73 11.92 -15.99
C GLU A 76 -0.07 12.91 -15.12
N CYS A 77 -0.42 12.56 -13.89
CA CYS A 77 -1.16 13.45 -12.99
C CYS A 77 -0.31 14.56 -12.35
N LEU A 78 1.01 14.39 -12.26
CA LEU A 78 1.92 15.30 -11.57
C LEU A 78 2.80 16.14 -12.52
N SER A 79 2.70 15.91 -13.83
CA SER A 79 3.37 16.71 -14.88
C SER A 79 2.51 17.89 -15.29
#